data_AF-A0AAE3M6M6-F1
#
_entry.id   AF-A0AAE3M6M6-F1
#
_cell.length_a   1.000
_cell.length_b   1.000
_cell.length_c   1.000
_cell.angle_alpha   90.00
_cell.angle_beta   90.00
_cell.angle_gamma   90.00
#
_symmetry.space_group_name_H-M   'P 1'
#
loop_
_entity.id
_entity.type
_entity.pdbx_description
1 polymer ?
#
loop_
_entity_poly.entity_id
_entity_poly.type
_entity_poly.pdbx_seq_one_letter_code
_entity_poly.pdbx_strand_id
1 'polypeptide(L)'
;MKKLNTINLRVIIITVFALVCYATKINSQVIDITDQVGNVYTETGNDSPDNEGLEKLFDNDNSTKYLTFNQPVEVTIVATKKYVVSSYEIVSGNDEPDRDPYNWTLYGSNDGTNWEVIEVRTGEIWTDRIQSRSFDITTIPNGYSMFKFAMEVQKVDGTILQFQELNLYGTEDTSTSIDNFTTSDLSMYVSDSGNSLILTNLSEGESKITVFNIDGSLMLEQVISNSANVKLDIAGLSSGIYLIRVANGQVIQTQKIIK
;
A
#
# COMPACT_ATOMS: atom_id res chain seq x y z
N MET A 1 71.70 35.89 -6.69
CA MET A 1 71.54 34.59 -7.39
C MET A 1 70.93 33.57 -6.43
N LYS A 2 69.64 33.25 -6.59
CA LYS A 2 69.02 31.95 -6.25
C LYS A 2 67.65 31.91 -6.96
N LYS A 3 67.44 30.85 -7.75
CA LYS A 3 66.31 30.65 -8.66
C LYS A 3 64.99 30.50 -7.90
N LEU A 4 63.94 31.18 -8.36
CA LEU A 4 62.55 30.79 -8.09
C LEU A 4 62.17 29.70 -9.10
N ASN A 5 61.91 28.49 -8.60
CA ASN A 5 61.32 27.41 -9.38
C ASN A 5 59.80 27.52 -9.33
N THR A 6 59.20 27.56 -10.52
CA THR A 6 57.77 27.37 -10.75
C THR A 6 57.36 25.95 -10.36
N ILE A 7 56.31 25.79 -9.55
CA ILE A 7 55.60 24.51 -9.39
C ILE A 7 54.11 24.73 -9.63
N ASN A 8 53.57 23.78 -10.40
CA ASN A 8 52.30 23.80 -11.10
C ASN A 8 51.05 23.75 -10.22
N LEU A 9 50.02 24.35 -10.81
CA LEU A 9 48.60 24.31 -10.53
C LEU A 9 48.03 22.90 -10.34
N ARG A 10 47.21 22.71 -9.29
CA ARG A 10 45.91 22.01 -9.22
C ARG A 10 45.71 21.36 -7.84
N VAL A 11 44.68 21.79 -7.12
CA VAL A 11 43.50 21.00 -6.70
C VAL A 11 42.70 21.91 -5.77
N ILE A 12 41.55 22.34 -6.26
CA ILE A 12 40.52 23.06 -5.52
C ILE A 12 39.81 22.01 -4.65
N ILE A 13 39.90 22.15 -3.33
CA ILE A 13 39.07 21.38 -2.39
C ILE A 13 37.71 22.09 -2.33
N ILE A 14 36.76 21.63 -3.15
CA ILE A 14 35.33 21.92 -2.94
C ILE A 14 34.84 20.94 -1.88
N THR A 15 34.51 21.46 -0.71
CA THR A 15 33.82 20.72 0.34
C THR A 15 32.43 20.36 -0.18
N VAL A 16 32.23 19.10 -0.59
CA VAL A 16 30.91 18.56 -0.90
C VAL A 16 30.15 18.44 0.41
N PHE A 17 29.07 19.22 0.57
CA PHE A 17 28.07 19.01 1.61
C PHE A 17 27.32 17.71 1.22
N ALA A 18 27.82 16.56 1.67
CA ALA A 18 27.07 15.32 1.63
C ALA A 18 25.96 15.46 2.68
N LEU A 19 24.76 15.83 2.22
CA LEU A 19 23.55 15.60 3.00
C LEU A 19 23.39 14.07 3.10
N VAL A 20 23.96 13.49 4.14
CA VAL A 20 23.58 12.14 4.58
C VAL A 20 22.13 12.29 4.99
N CYS A 21 21.21 11.92 4.10
CA CYS A 21 19.87 11.57 4.49
C CYS A 21 20.04 10.39 5.46
N TYR A 22 20.13 10.68 6.75
CA TYR A 22 19.63 9.76 7.75
C TYR A 22 18.13 9.69 7.47
N ALA A 23 17.74 8.81 6.54
CA ALA A 23 16.47 8.15 6.70
C ALA A 23 16.61 7.46 8.05
N THR A 24 16.07 8.07 9.10
CA THR A 24 15.75 7.34 10.31
C THR A 24 15.00 6.13 9.80
N LYS A 25 15.62 4.95 9.95
CA LYS A 25 14.91 3.69 9.83
C LYS A 25 13.82 3.83 10.89
N ILE A 26 12.63 4.26 10.47
CA ILE A 26 11.47 4.25 11.36
C ILE A 26 11.36 2.78 11.69
N ASN A 27 11.71 2.46 12.93
CA ASN A 27 11.50 1.12 13.45
C ASN A 27 9.99 1.04 13.64
N SER A 28 9.26 0.85 12.53
CA SER A 28 7.81 0.78 12.57
C SER A 28 7.51 -0.48 13.35
N GLN A 29 6.96 -0.29 14.54
CA GLN A 29 6.64 -1.38 15.44
C GLN A 29 5.54 -2.20 14.76
N VAL A 30 5.74 -3.51 14.68
CA VAL A 30 4.66 -4.43 14.30
C VAL A 30 3.62 -4.37 15.42
N ILE A 31 2.39 -4.04 15.06
CA ILE A 31 1.24 -3.98 15.96
C ILE A 31 0.19 -4.97 15.52
N ASP A 32 -0.69 -5.33 16.45
CA ASP A 32 -1.94 -5.97 16.15
C ASP A 32 -2.92 -4.92 15.60
N ILE A 33 -3.28 -5.04 14.32
CA ILE A 33 -4.20 -4.14 13.63
C ILE A 33 -5.62 -4.34 14.17
N THR A 34 -6.01 -5.56 14.52
CA THR A 34 -7.32 -5.92 15.06
C THR A 34 -7.56 -5.43 16.49
N ASP A 35 -6.51 -4.99 17.19
CA ASP A 35 -6.61 -4.31 18.49
C ASP A 35 -6.76 -2.78 18.40
N GLN A 36 -6.72 -2.20 17.20
CA GLN A 36 -6.70 -0.75 17.06
C GLN A 36 -8.09 -0.13 17.27
N VAL A 37 -8.11 0.91 18.11
CA VAL A 37 -9.34 1.63 18.46
C VAL A 37 -9.97 2.28 17.22
N GLY A 38 -11.28 2.08 17.07
CA GLY A 38 -12.09 2.69 16.02
C GLY A 38 -12.16 1.89 14.73
N ASN A 39 -11.50 0.73 14.66
CA ASN A 39 -11.75 -0.22 13.59
C ASN A 39 -13.21 -0.69 13.58
N VAL A 40 -13.68 -1.05 12.39
CA VAL A 40 -15.01 -1.63 12.18
C VAL A 40 -14.86 -3.00 11.56
N TYR A 41 -15.62 -3.97 12.08
CA TYR A 41 -15.62 -5.36 11.62
C TYR A 41 -16.97 -5.70 11.00
N THR A 42 -16.97 -6.38 9.86
CA THR A 42 -18.20 -6.84 9.20
C THR A 42 -18.04 -8.23 8.63
N GLU A 43 -19.14 -8.96 8.51
CA GLU A 43 -19.21 -10.28 7.89
C GLU A 43 -20.32 -10.37 6.84
N THR A 44 -20.22 -11.35 5.94
CA THR A 44 -21.36 -11.77 5.11
C THR A 44 -22.20 -12.82 5.83
N GLY A 45 -23.52 -12.76 5.68
CA GLY A 45 -24.46 -13.72 6.28
C GLY A 45 -25.09 -13.24 7.59
N ASN A 46 -24.27 -12.89 8.59
CA ASN A 46 -24.71 -12.43 9.91
C ASN A 46 -25.81 -13.36 10.50
N ASP A 47 -25.51 -14.65 10.55
CA ASP A 47 -26.40 -15.73 10.96
C ASP A 47 -25.90 -16.50 12.19
N SER A 48 -24.91 -15.94 12.88
CA SER A 48 -24.28 -16.52 14.05
C SER A 48 -25.24 -16.74 15.22
N PRO A 49 -25.11 -17.83 15.98
CA PRO A 49 -25.85 -18.03 17.22
C PRO A 49 -25.59 -16.95 18.28
N ASP A 50 -26.48 -16.86 19.25
CA ASP A 50 -26.32 -15.97 20.41
C ASP A 50 -24.97 -16.23 21.12
N ASN A 51 -24.17 -15.17 21.28
CA ASN A 51 -22.82 -15.17 21.89
C ASN A 51 -21.71 -15.84 21.05
N GLU A 52 -21.95 -16.12 19.78
CA GLU A 52 -20.96 -16.67 18.84
C GLU A 52 -20.76 -15.75 17.61
N GLY A 53 -21.06 -14.45 17.77
CA GLY A 53 -21.02 -13.44 16.72
C GLY A 53 -19.61 -13.03 16.30
N LEU A 54 -19.52 -12.23 15.22
CA LEU A 54 -18.25 -11.79 14.63
C LEU A 54 -17.29 -11.14 15.64
N GLU A 55 -17.83 -10.46 16.65
CA GLU A 55 -17.05 -9.81 17.70
C GLU A 55 -16.12 -10.76 18.45
N LYS A 56 -16.41 -12.07 18.42
CA LYS A 56 -15.59 -13.10 19.07
C LYS A 56 -14.24 -13.30 18.42
N LEU A 57 -14.10 -12.96 17.13
CA LEU A 57 -12.81 -13.04 16.43
C LEU A 57 -11.78 -11.99 16.86
N PHE A 58 -12.22 -10.98 17.60
CA PHE A 58 -11.43 -9.78 17.88
C PHE A 58 -11.52 -9.38 19.37
N ASP A 59 -11.90 -10.31 20.26
CA ASP A 59 -12.06 -10.04 21.70
C ASP A 59 -10.85 -10.47 22.56
N ASN A 60 -9.81 -11.05 21.93
CA ASN A 60 -8.59 -11.53 22.60
C ASN A 60 -8.88 -12.57 23.70
N ASP A 61 -9.98 -13.31 23.58
CA ASP A 61 -10.40 -14.38 24.46
C ASP A 61 -10.58 -15.70 23.68
N ASN A 62 -9.51 -16.49 23.68
CA ASN A 62 -9.46 -17.88 23.20
C ASN A 62 -10.42 -18.86 23.91
N SER A 63 -11.30 -18.41 24.81
CA SER A 63 -12.40 -19.22 25.36
C SER A 63 -13.75 -18.95 24.71
N THR A 64 -13.85 -17.91 23.87
CA THR A 64 -15.02 -17.61 23.06
C THR A 64 -14.78 -18.01 21.62
N LYS A 65 -15.84 -18.11 20.81
CA LYS A 65 -15.72 -18.48 19.40
C LYS A 65 -16.71 -17.74 18.54
N TYR A 66 -16.32 -17.49 17.32
CA TYR A 66 -17.20 -17.14 16.23
C TYR A 66 -17.71 -18.42 15.54
N LEU A 67 -18.98 -18.42 15.16
CA LEU A 67 -19.59 -19.48 14.35
C LEU A 67 -20.61 -18.88 13.39
N THR A 68 -20.54 -19.23 12.11
CA THR A 68 -21.51 -18.84 11.09
C THR A 68 -22.04 -20.05 10.33
N PHE A 69 -23.31 -19.99 9.89
CA PHE A 69 -23.91 -20.98 8.98
C PHE A 69 -23.78 -20.57 7.50
N ASN A 70 -23.09 -19.46 7.24
CA ASN A 70 -22.86 -18.92 5.92
C ASN A 70 -21.47 -19.36 5.41
N GLN A 71 -21.43 -20.03 4.26
CA GLN A 71 -20.18 -20.29 3.56
C GLN A 71 -20.32 -20.13 2.03
N PRO A 72 -19.28 -19.60 1.36
CA PRO A 72 -18.10 -18.96 1.94
C PRO A 72 -18.46 -17.67 2.72
N VAL A 73 -17.67 -17.35 3.73
CA VAL A 73 -17.83 -16.13 4.53
C VAL A 73 -16.74 -15.12 4.19
N GLU A 74 -17.11 -13.84 4.15
CA GLU A 74 -16.15 -12.75 4.03
C GLU A 74 -16.11 -11.97 5.34
N VAL A 75 -14.99 -12.03 6.05
CA VAL A 75 -14.71 -11.21 7.23
C VAL A 75 -13.88 -10.01 6.82
N THR A 76 -14.39 -8.80 7.06
CA THR A 76 -13.74 -7.54 6.67
C THR A 76 -13.38 -6.71 7.89
N ILE A 77 -12.14 -6.24 7.93
CA ILE A 77 -11.59 -5.30 8.90
C ILE A 77 -11.42 -3.96 8.18
N VAL A 78 -12.15 -2.93 8.62
CA VAL A 78 -11.99 -1.54 8.17
C VAL A 78 -11.21 -0.79 9.22
N ALA A 79 -9.93 -0.56 8.94
CA ALA A 79 -9.01 0.10 9.86
C ALA A 79 -9.05 1.63 9.71
N THR A 80 -8.76 2.34 10.81
CA THR A 80 -8.74 3.82 10.82
C THR A 80 -7.52 4.42 10.10
N LYS A 81 -6.54 3.59 9.76
CA LYS A 81 -5.28 3.95 9.11
C LYS A 81 -4.89 2.90 8.08
N LYS A 82 -3.90 3.22 7.23
CA LYS A 82 -3.29 2.25 6.33
C LYS A 82 -2.22 1.44 7.04
N TYR A 83 -2.13 0.16 6.73
CA TYR A 83 -1.14 -0.74 7.28
C TYR A 83 -0.52 -1.61 6.20
N VAL A 84 0.79 -1.81 6.29
CA VAL A 84 1.50 -2.87 5.57
C VAL A 84 1.45 -4.11 6.45
N VAL A 85 0.68 -5.12 6.04
CA VAL A 85 0.54 -6.38 6.79
C VAL A 85 1.77 -7.26 6.63
N SER A 86 2.17 -7.90 7.72
CA SER A 86 3.36 -8.77 7.78
C SER A 86 3.03 -10.21 8.13
N SER A 87 1.97 -10.42 8.92
CA SER A 87 1.53 -11.75 9.33
C SER A 87 0.10 -11.70 9.86
N TYR A 88 -0.50 -12.86 10.06
CA TYR A 88 -1.74 -13.01 10.80
C TYR A 88 -1.72 -14.31 11.59
N GLU A 89 -2.61 -14.42 12.55
CA GLU A 89 -2.81 -15.61 13.37
C GLU A 89 -4.28 -15.99 13.35
N ILE A 90 -4.55 -17.29 13.28
CA ILE A 90 -5.89 -17.86 13.40
C ILE A 90 -5.83 -18.92 14.50
N VAL A 91 -6.76 -18.82 15.45
CA VAL A 91 -6.95 -19.82 16.51
C VAL A 91 -8.13 -20.69 16.15
N SER A 92 -7.91 -22.00 15.98
CA SER A 92 -8.98 -22.94 15.62
C SER A 92 -10.13 -22.93 16.63
N GLY A 93 -11.30 -23.41 16.24
CA GLY A 93 -12.42 -23.58 17.17
C GLY A 93 -12.11 -24.55 18.31
N ASN A 94 -13.08 -24.71 19.21
CA ASN A 94 -13.04 -25.67 20.32
C ASN A 94 -13.81 -26.99 20.02
N ASP A 95 -14.72 -27.00 19.04
CA ASP A 95 -15.63 -28.14 18.79
C ASP A 95 -15.17 -29.10 17.68
N GLU A 96 -15.59 -28.88 16.44
CA GLU A 96 -15.41 -29.79 15.29
C GLU A 96 -14.30 -29.29 14.32
N PRO A 97 -13.25 -30.10 14.05
CA PRO A 97 -12.18 -29.76 13.12
C PRO A 97 -12.61 -29.45 11.69
N ASP A 98 -13.63 -30.14 11.17
CA ASP A 98 -14.12 -29.95 9.80
C ASP A 98 -14.77 -28.56 9.58
N ARG A 99 -14.93 -27.76 10.63
CA ARG A 99 -15.52 -26.42 10.62
C ARG A 99 -14.48 -25.30 10.73
N ASP A 100 -13.21 -25.64 10.93
CA ASP A 100 -12.17 -24.61 10.96
C ASP A 100 -11.92 -24.04 9.55
N PRO A 101 -11.42 -22.80 9.41
CA PRO A 101 -11.04 -22.25 8.11
C PRO A 101 -10.03 -23.15 7.41
N TYR A 102 -10.30 -23.58 6.18
CA TYR A 102 -9.45 -24.54 5.46
C TYR A 102 -8.73 -23.90 4.26
N ASN A 103 -9.47 -23.09 3.50
CA ASN A 103 -8.91 -22.22 2.48
C ASN A 103 -9.34 -20.79 2.76
N TRP A 104 -8.46 -19.85 2.45
CA TRP A 104 -8.84 -18.44 2.45
C TRP A 104 -7.96 -17.61 1.52
N THR A 105 -8.52 -16.49 1.09
CA THR A 105 -7.76 -15.42 0.44
C THR A 105 -7.84 -14.17 1.30
N LEU A 106 -6.68 -13.60 1.63
CA LEU A 106 -6.56 -12.30 2.26
C LEU A 106 -6.42 -11.23 1.16
N TYR A 107 -7.32 -10.25 1.18
CA TYR A 107 -7.30 -9.10 0.29
C TYR A 107 -7.03 -7.80 1.04
N GLY A 108 -6.46 -6.82 0.33
CA GLY A 108 -6.32 -5.44 0.76
C GLY A 108 -7.09 -4.47 -0.14
N SER A 109 -7.68 -3.42 0.43
CA SER A 109 -8.30 -2.32 -0.30
C SER A 109 -8.13 -0.98 0.41
N ASN A 110 -8.18 0.10 -0.38
CA ASN A 110 -8.22 1.48 0.11
C ASN A 110 -9.53 2.20 -0.27
N ASP A 111 -10.41 1.58 -1.06
CA ASP A 111 -11.66 2.18 -1.55
C ASP A 111 -12.91 1.30 -1.33
N GLY A 112 -12.74 0.07 -0.86
CA GLY A 112 -13.81 -0.89 -0.59
C GLY A 112 -14.40 -1.57 -1.83
N THR A 113 -13.95 -1.20 -3.03
CA THR A 113 -14.46 -1.69 -4.32
C THR A 113 -13.41 -2.49 -5.11
N ASN A 114 -12.17 -2.01 -5.14
CA ASN A 114 -11.04 -2.66 -5.76
C ASN A 114 -10.24 -3.38 -4.67
N TRP A 115 -10.16 -4.70 -4.77
CA TRP A 115 -9.50 -5.56 -3.80
C TRP A 115 -8.32 -6.26 -4.44
N GLU A 116 -7.13 -6.07 -3.86
CA GLU A 116 -5.90 -6.71 -4.30
C GLU A 116 -5.62 -7.95 -3.44
N VAL A 117 -5.20 -9.05 -4.05
CA VAL A 117 -4.83 -10.28 -3.33
C VAL A 117 -3.50 -10.05 -2.61
N ILE A 118 -3.47 -10.25 -1.30
CA ILE A 118 -2.27 -10.21 -0.47
C ILE A 118 -1.70 -11.63 -0.32
N GLU A 119 -2.56 -12.62 -0.03
CA GLU A 119 -2.13 -13.99 0.26
C GLU A 119 -3.25 -14.99 -0.06
N VAL A 120 -2.88 -16.20 -0.45
CA VAL A 120 -3.81 -17.32 -0.67
C VAL A 120 -3.32 -18.53 0.11
N ARG A 121 -4.16 -19.04 1.00
CA ARG A 121 -3.90 -20.29 1.73
C ARG A 121 -4.90 -21.35 1.31
N THR A 122 -4.41 -22.58 1.19
CA THR A 122 -5.22 -23.73 0.83
C THR A 122 -4.76 -24.94 1.61
N GLY A 123 -5.71 -25.79 2.02
CA GLY A 123 -5.37 -27.06 2.65
C GLY A 123 -4.86 -26.95 4.07
N GLU A 124 -5.21 -25.88 4.79
CA GLU A 124 -4.70 -25.65 6.13
C GLU A 124 -5.47 -26.50 7.16
N ILE A 125 -4.72 -27.15 8.05
CA ILE A 125 -5.26 -28.08 9.05
C ILE A 125 -4.69 -27.74 10.42
N TRP A 126 -5.53 -27.81 11.45
CA TRP A 126 -5.13 -27.75 12.85
C TRP A 126 -5.10 -29.17 13.42
N THR A 127 -4.05 -29.49 14.16
CA THR A 127 -3.83 -30.82 14.74
C THR A 127 -4.45 -30.97 16.12
N ASP A 128 -4.80 -29.86 16.76
CA ASP A 128 -5.42 -29.78 18.07
C ASP A 128 -6.57 -28.75 18.05
N ARG A 129 -7.39 -28.72 19.10
CA ARG A 129 -8.41 -27.67 19.29
C ARG A 129 -7.80 -26.47 20.01
N ILE A 130 -8.37 -25.28 19.80
CA ILE A 130 -7.84 -24.03 20.36
C ILE A 130 -6.36 -23.83 20.04
N GLN A 131 -5.92 -24.33 18.88
CA GLN A 131 -4.53 -24.22 18.46
C GLN A 131 -4.34 -22.91 17.68
N SER A 132 -3.41 -22.08 18.16
CA SER A 132 -2.92 -20.94 17.39
C SER A 132 -2.01 -21.42 16.26
N ARG A 133 -2.22 -20.86 15.07
CA ARG A 133 -1.27 -20.92 13.95
C ARG A 133 -1.04 -19.52 13.40
N SER A 134 0.24 -19.16 13.27
CA SER A 134 0.67 -17.91 12.64
C SER A 134 1.10 -18.16 11.19
N PHE A 135 0.80 -17.18 10.34
CA PHE A 135 1.08 -17.22 8.91
C PHE A 135 1.80 -15.93 8.50
N ASP A 136 3.05 -16.07 8.07
CA ASP A 136 3.84 -14.95 7.57
C ASP A 136 3.40 -14.59 6.14
N ILE A 137 3.33 -13.28 5.86
CA ILE A 137 3.16 -12.74 4.51
C ILE A 137 4.53 -12.64 3.86
N THR A 138 4.76 -13.48 2.85
CA THR A 138 6.09 -13.65 2.27
C THR A 138 6.52 -12.50 1.35
N THR A 139 5.55 -11.77 0.80
CA THR A 139 5.78 -10.59 -0.04
C THR A 139 5.19 -9.36 0.64
N ILE A 140 6.02 -8.36 0.93
CA ILE A 140 5.56 -7.12 1.57
C ILE A 140 4.54 -6.44 0.64
N PRO A 141 3.26 -6.33 1.05
CA PRO A 141 2.23 -5.75 0.21
C PRO A 141 2.24 -4.22 0.29
N ASN A 142 1.38 -3.56 -0.49
CA ASN A 142 1.09 -2.14 -0.29
C ASN A 142 0.40 -1.91 1.07
N GLY A 143 0.37 -0.66 1.52
CA GLY A 143 -0.45 -0.27 2.67
C GLY A 143 -1.94 -0.19 2.32
N TYR A 144 -2.78 -0.86 3.10
CA TYR A 144 -4.25 -0.84 2.94
C TYR A 144 -4.95 -0.42 4.23
N SER A 145 -6.10 0.24 4.11
CA SER A 145 -6.98 0.56 5.23
C SER A 145 -8.13 -0.43 5.39
N MET A 146 -8.32 -1.36 4.47
CA MET A 146 -9.34 -2.41 4.55
C MET A 146 -8.72 -3.76 4.23
N PHE A 147 -9.05 -4.77 5.02
CA PHE A 147 -8.59 -6.14 4.85
C PHE A 147 -9.78 -7.07 4.82
N LYS A 148 -9.81 -8.02 3.87
CA LYS A 148 -10.90 -8.98 3.74
C LYS A 148 -10.35 -10.40 3.68
N PHE A 149 -10.82 -11.26 4.58
CA PHE A 149 -10.60 -12.68 4.51
C PHE A 149 -11.84 -13.35 3.92
N ALA A 150 -11.73 -13.88 2.71
CA ALA A 150 -12.74 -14.77 2.13
C ALA A 150 -12.37 -16.19 2.52
N MET A 151 -13.17 -16.82 3.39
CA MET A 151 -12.86 -18.10 4.04
C MET A 151 -13.89 -19.18 3.70
N GLU A 152 -13.41 -20.42 3.62
CA GLU A 152 -14.24 -21.61 3.42
C GLU A 152 -13.66 -22.80 4.22
N VAL A 153 -14.53 -23.75 4.59
CA VAL A 153 -14.12 -24.99 5.27
C VAL A 153 -13.75 -26.08 4.26
N GLN A 154 -13.16 -27.18 4.72
CA GLN A 154 -12.70 -28.27 3.84
C GLN A 154 -13.83 -28.86 2.99
N LYS A 155 -15.05 -28.86 3.53
CA LYS A 155 -16.24 -29.46 2.95
C LYS A 155 -17.21 -28.38 2.52
N VAL A 156 -17.33 -28.17 1.21
CA VAL A 156 -18.25 -27.18 0.62
C VAL A 156 -19.74 -27.51 0.90
N ASP A 157 -20.06 -28.73 1.36
CA ASP A 157 -21.39 -29.12 1.85
C ASP A 157 -21.59 -28.96 3.37
N GLY A 158 -20.51 -28.71 4.14
CA GLY A 158 -20.58 -28.43 5.57
C GLY A 158 -20.85 -26.95 5.80
N THR A 159 -22.08 -26.56 6.09
CA THR A 159 -22.48 -25.14 6.13
C THR A 159 -21.91 -24.32 7.28
N ILE A 160 -21.03 -24.86 8.12
CA ILE A 160 -20.66 -24.22 9.40
C ILE A 160 -19.17 -23.95 9.42
N LEU A 161 -18.80 -22.68 9.61
CA LEU A 161 -17.44 -22.26 9.87
C LEU A 161 -17.33 -21.75 11.31
N GLN A 162 -16.25 -22.09 12.00
CA GLN A 162 -15.97 -21.62 13.37
C GLN A 162 -14.47 -21.41 13.60
N PHE A 163 -14.15 -20.45 14.46
CA PHE A 163 -12.79 -20.21 14.96
C PHE A 163 -12.84 -19.18 16.08
N GLN A 164 -11.77 -19.07 16.86
CA GLN A 164 -11.78 -18.27 18.10
C GLN A 164 -11.21 -16.88 17.89
N GLU A 165 -10.05 -16.76 17.25
CA GLU A 165 -9.41 -15.45 17.06
C GLU A 165 -8.89 -15.28 15.65
N LEU A 166 -8.89 -14.03 15.19
CA LEU A 166 -8.25 -13.54 13.99
C LEU A 166 -7.41 -12.31 14.31
N ASN A 167 -6.11 -12.51 14.46
CA ASN A 167 -5.19 -11.41 14.74
C ASN A 167 -4.44 -11.04 13.46
N LEU A 168 -4.53 -9.77 13.05
CA LEU A 168 -3.84 -9.28 11.84
C LEU A 168 -2.70 -8.35 12.25
N TYR A 169 -1.46 -8.70 11.90
CA TYR A 169 -0.28 -7.95 12.31
C TYR A 169 0.35 -7.18 11.15
N GLY A 170 0.81 -5.98 11.46
CA GLY A 170 1.50 -5.16 10.48
C GLY A 170 2.08 -3.87 11.05
N THR A 171 2.62 -3.06 10.17
CA THR A 171 3.17 -1.75 10.49
C THR A 171 2.32 -0.65 9.89
N GLU A 172 2.06 0.42 10.64
CA GLU A 172 1.36 1.59 10.11
C GLU A 172 2.09 2.12 8.86
N ASP A 173 1.36 2.25 7.77
CA ASP A 173 1.85 2.90 6.56
C ASP A 173 1.70 4.41 6.74
N THR A 174 2.75 5.02 7.27
CA THR A 174 2.85 6.48 7.41
C THR A 174 3.31 7.14 6.11
N SER A 175 3.49 6.39 5.02
CA SER A 175 3.83 6.99 3.75
C SER A 175 2.64 7.79 3.25
N THR A 176 2.86 9.08 3.04
CA THR A 176 1.97 9.90 2.22
C THR A 176 2.30 9.58 0.77
N SER A 177 2.00 8.36 0.31
CA SER A 177 2.18 8.02 -1.09
C SER A 177 1.14 8.79 -1.91
N ILE A 178 1.58 9.46 -2.98
CA ILE A 178 0.73 9.61 -4.15
C ILE A 178 0.54 8.19 -4.67
N ASP A 179 -0.71 7.74 -4.85
CA ASP A 179 -1.07 6.36 -5.21
C ASP A 179 -0.09 5.73 -6.21
N ASN A 180 0.16 4.44 -6.02
CA ASN A 180 1.00 3.57 -6.86
C ASN A 180 1.11 4.10 -8.28
N PHE A 181 2.32 4.53 -8.65
CA PHE A 181 2.67 4.71 -10.04
C PHE A 181 2.44 3.35 -10.71
N THR A 182 1.35 3.23 -11.46
CA THR A 182 1.43 2.39 -12.65
C THR A 182 2.64 2.93 -13.40
N THR A 183 3.64 2.09 -13.65
CA THR A 183 4.76 2.45 -14.50
C THR A 183 4.19 2.68 -15.90
N SER A 184 3.67 3.88 -16.13
CA SER A 184 3.46 4.37 -17.47
C SER A 184 4.84 4.44 -18.11
N ASP A 185 4.95 4.05 -19.38
CA ASP A 185 6.12 4.37 -20.20
C ASP A 185 6.32 5.89 -20.35
N LEU A 186 5.48 6.72 -19.71
CA LEU A 186 5.54 8.17 -19.75
C LEU A 186 6.83 8.64 -19.09
N SER A 187 7.71 9.18 -19.93
CA SER A 187 8.95 9.81 -19.52
C SER A 187 8.76 11.33 -19.49
N MET A 188 9.22 11.98 -18.42
CA MET A 188 9.25 13.44 -18.34
C MET A 188 10.64 13.92 -17.93
N TYR A 189 11.16 14.90 -18.67
CA TYR A 189 12.47 15.50 -18.38
C TYR A 189 12.56 16.93 -18.92
N VAL A 190 13.47 17.71 -18.34
CA VAL A 190 13.76 19.06 -18.83
C VAL A 190 14.81 18.96 -19.94
N SER A 191 14.60 19.67 -21.05
CA SER A 191 15.57 19.76 -22.14
C SER A 191 16.91 20.33 -21.67
N ASP A 192 18.01 20.01 -22.34
CA ASP A 192 19.36 20.50 -22.00
C ASP A 192 19.48 22.02 -21.84
N SER A 193 18.62 22.79 -22.54
CA SER A 193 18.58 24.26 -22.42
C SER A 193 17.86 24.77 -21.16
N GLY A 194 17.23 23.90 -20.38
CA GLY A 194 16.35 24.27 -19.27
C GLY A 194 14.98 24.79 -19.70
N ASN A 195 14.77 25.12 -20.98
CA ASN A 195 13.62 25.92 -21.40
C ASN A 195 12.39 25.12 -21.79
N SER A 196 12.47 23.80 -21.86
CA SER A 196 11.32 22.97 -22.22
C SER A 196 11.18 21.75 -21.35
N LEU A 197 9.95 21.44 -20.98
CA LEU A 197 9.58 20.16 -20.41
C LEU A 197 9.18 19.23 -21.56
N ILE A 198 9.86 18.09 -21.65
CA ILE A 198 9.60 17.05 -22.63
C ILE A 198 8.81 15.94 -21.95
N LEU A 199 7.69 15.55 -22.56
CA LEU A 199 6.90 14.39 -22.18
C LEU A 199 6.83 13.44 -23.38
N THR A 200 7.08 12.16 -23.16
CA THR A 200 6.97 11.12 -24.20
C THR A 200 6.06 10.00 -23.73
N ASN A 201 5.46 9.25 -24.66
CA ASN A 201 4.54 8.13 -24.36
C ASN A 201 3.30 8.54 -23.55
N LEU A 202 2.76 9.74 -23.81
CA LEU A 202 1.43 10.11 -23.33
C LEU A 202 0.38 9.18 -23.96
N SER A 203 -0.53 8.67 -23.12
CA SER A 203 -1.64 7.82 -23.58
C SER A 203 -2.57 8.59 -24.52
N GLU A 204 -3.23 7.88 -25.43
CA GLU A 204 -4.24 8.45 -26.33
C GLU A 204 -5.38 9.13 -25.52
N GLY A 205 -6.02 10.13 -26.12
CA GLY A 205 -7.04 10.95 -25.45
C GLY A 205 -6.53 12.30 -24.95
N GLU A 206 -7.25 12.86 -23.98
CA GLU A 206 -6.98 14.20 -23.44
C GLU A 206 -6.16 14.12 -22.14
N SER A 207 -4.98 14.73 -22.15
CA SER A 207 -4.09 14.83 -21.01
C SER A 207 -4.01 16.26 -20.51
N LYS A 208 -4.32 16.47 -19.23
CA LYS A 208 -4.09 17.72 -18.51
C LYS A 208 -2.73 17.68 -17.81
N ILE A 209 -1.84 18.59 -18.19
CA ILE A 209 -0.51 18.76 -17.61
C ILE A 209 -0.54 19.99 -16.70
N THR A 210 -0.04 19.84 -15.48
CA THR A 210 -0.06 20.89 -14.46
C THR A 210 1.30 20.96 -13.77
N VAL A 211 1.86 22.16 -13.65
CA VAL A 211 3.18 22.43 -13.06
C VAL A 211 2.99 23.23 -11.79
N PHE A 212 3.51 22.72 -10.68
CA PHE A 212 3.49 23.40 -9.38
C PHE A 212 4.91 23.73 -8.94
N ASN A 213 5.09 24.86 -8.26
CA ASN A 213 6.32 25.09 -7.49
C ASN A 213 6.32 24.21 -6.22
N ILE A 214 7.42 24.22 -5.47
CA ILE A 214 7.55 23.38 -4.26
C ILE A 214 6.59 23.79 -3.13
N ASP A 215 6.11 25.04 -3.15
CA ASP A 215 5.11 25.54 -2.19
C ASP A 215 3.68 25.17 -2.60
N GLY A 216 3.50 24.39 -3.67
CA GLY A 216 2.20 23.93 -4.17
C GLY A 216 1.43 24.96 -5.01
N SER A 217 2.03 26.10 -5.34
CA SER A 217 1.42 27.11 -6.22
C SER A 217 1.43 26.67 -7.68
N LEU A 218 0.30 26.84 -8.36
CA LEU A 218 0.16 26.56 -9.79
C LEU A 218 1.01 27.54 -10.63
N MET A 219 1.88 27.00 -11.46
CA MET A 219 2.78 27.75 -12.34
C MET A 219 2.37 27.69 -13.80
N LEU A 220 1.92 26.51 -14.27
CA LEU A 220 1.51 26.29 -15.65
C LEU A 220 0.45 25.19 -15.71
N GLU A 221 -0.52 25.36 -16.58
CA GLU A 221 -1.53 24.34 -16.90
C GLU A 221 -1.73 24.29 -18.42
N GLN A 222 -1.73 23.09 -18.98
CA GLN A 222 -1.99 22.90 -20.40
C GLN A 222 -2.76 21.59 -20.64
N VAL A 223 -3.76 21.64 -21.50
CA VAL A 223 -4.49 20.47 -21.98
C VAL A 223 -3.94 20.09 -23.35
N ILE A 224 -3.62 18.81 -23.52
CA ILE A 224 -3.11 18.21 -24.75
C ILE A 224 -4.09 17.13 -25.19
N SER A 225 -4.49 17.16 -26.45
CA SER A 225 -5.32 16.11 -27.04
C SER A 225 -4.51 15.32 -28.07
N ASN A 226 -4.55 13.99 -27.97
CA ASN A 226 -4.05 13.05 -28.99
C ASN A 226 -2.59 13.28 -29.42
N SER A 227 -1.70 13.57 -28.48
CA SER A 227 -0.26 13.68 -28.75
C SER A 227 0.56 12.84 -27.79
N ALA A 228 1.24 11.81 -28.31
CA ALA A 228 2.11 10.94 -27.52
C ALA A 228 3.40 11.65 -27.05
N ASN A 229 3.84 12.68 -27.80
CA ASN A 229 5.04 13.46 -27.47
C ASN A 229 4.68 14.93 -27.37
N VAL A 230 5.07 15.56 -26.26
CA VAL A 230 4.74 16.96 -25.98
C VAL A 230 6.00 17.69 -25.53
N LYS A 231 6.16 18.90 -26.06
CA LYS A 231 7.16 19.86 -25.62
C LYS A 231 6.44 21.09 -25.07
N LEU A 232 6.49 21.28 -23.77
CA LEU A 232 5.95 22.45 -23.10
C LEU A 232 7.03 23.50 -22.92
N ASP A 233 6.74 24.75 -23.28
CA ASP A 233 7.63 25.87 -22.99
C ASP A 233 7.56 26.20 -21.49
N ILE A 234 8.70 26.13 -20.83
CA ILE A 234 8.85 26.50 -19.42
C ILE A 234 9.90 27.59 -19.26
N ALA A 235 10.33 28.28 -20.33
CA ALA A 235 11.37 29.30 -20.29
C ALA A 235 11.09 30.39 -19.24
N GLY A 236 9.82 30.75 -19.03
CA GLY A 236 9.39 31.75 -18.05
C GLY A 236 9.48 31.32 -16.57
N LEU A 237 9.67 30.04 -16.28
CA LEU A 237 9.85 29.56 -14.90
C LEU A 237 11.25 29.92 -14.38
N SER A 238 11.38 30.20 -13.08
CA SER A 238 12.71 30.37 -12.47
C SER A 238 13.42 29.02 -12.35
N SER A 239 14.74 29.00 -12.18
CA SER A 239 15.44 27.77 -11.80
C SER A 239 14.97 27.31 -10.42
N GLY A 240 14.74 26.00 -10.25
CA GLY A 240 14.16 25.47 -9.04
C GLY A 240 13.52 24.10 -9.19
N ILE A 241 12.89 23.65 -8.11
CA ILE A 241 12.19 22.38 -8.05
C ILE A 241 10.72 22.59 -8.39
N TYR A 242 10.20 21.74 -9.28
CA TYR A 242 8.81 21.75 -9.68
C TYR A 242 8.21 20.34 -9.59
N LEU A 243 6.92 20.27 -9.30
CA LEU A 243 6.12 19.05 -9.40
C LEU A 243 5.27 19.13 -10.67
N ILE A 244 5.40 18.14 -11.53
CA ILE A 244 4.64 18.02 -12.78
C ILE A 244 3.61 16.94 -12.60
N ARG A 245 2.33 17.28 -12.70
CA ARG A 245 1.22 16.34 -12.71
C ARG A 245 0.68 16.20 -14.13
N VAL A 246 0.52 14.97 -14.59
CA VAL A 246 -0.15 14.62 -15.84
C VAL A 246 -1.38 13.79 -15.48
N ALA A 247 -2.55 14.20 -15.94
CA ALA A 247 -3.81 13.52 -15.70
C ALA A 247 -4.57 13.29 -17.01
N ASN A 248 -4.86 12.04 -17.36
CA ASN A 248 -5.68 11.66 -18.52
C ASN A 248 -6.70 10.61 -18.06
N GLY A 249 -7.78 11.06 -17.39
CA GLY A 249 -8.98 10.30 -16.96
C GLY A 249 -8.76 9.03 -16.11
N GLN A 250 -7.93 8.13 -16.60
CA GLN A 250 -7.52 6.85 -16.04
C GLN A 250 -6.10 6.86 -15.45
N VAL A 251 -5.22 7.77 -15.90
CA VAL A 251 -3.82 7.83 -15.45
C VAL A 251 -3.54 9.17 -14.79
N ILE A 252 -2.93 9.13 -13.60
CA ILE A 252 -2.35 10.30 -12.93
C ILE A 252 -0.89 9.98 -12.63
N GLN A 253 0.04 10.75 -13.18
CA GLN A 253 1.46 10.65 -12.87
C GLN A 253 1.97 11.99 -12.35
N THR A 254 2.75 11.98 -11.27
CA THR A 254 3.40 13.18 -10.75
C THR A 254 4.91 13.00 -10.73
N GLN A 255 5.71 13.89 -11.30
CA GLN A 255 7.16 13.79 -11.24
C GLN A 255 7.79 15.08 -10.74
N LYS A 256 8.77 14.94 -9.86
CA LYS A 256 9.67 16.03 -9.49
C LYS A 256 10.67 16.28 -10.61
N ILE A 257 10.79 17.52 -11.06
CA ILE A 257 11.83 17.96 -11.98
C ILE A 257 12.65 19.09 -11.35
N ILE A 258 13.86 19.30 -11.90
CA ILE A 258 14.72 20.43 -11.57
C ILE A 258 14.95 21.19 -12.87
N LYS A 259 14.61 22.47 -12.87
CA LYS A 259 14.91 23.41 -13.95
C LYS A 259 16.17 24.22 -13.63
#